data_AF-A0A163JBA0-F1
#
_entry.id   AF-A0A163JBA0-F1
#
_cell.length_a   1.000
_cell.length_b   1.000
_cell.length_c   1.000
_cell.angle_alpha   90.00
_cell.angle_beta   90.00
_cell.angle_gamma   90.00
#
_symmetry.space_group_name_H-M   'P 1'
#
loop_
_entity.id
_entity.type
_entity.pdbx_description
1 polymer ?
#
loop_
_entity_poly.entity_id
_entity_poly.type
_entity_poly.pdbx_seq_one_letter_code
_entity_poly.pdbx_strand_id
1 'polypeptide(L)'
;MKIKPPRQAQEWSYSSYRESIGMALSSPGIRANKKTHINCGPPARMAGNVDQIRRQGRWNNTTINISHQPSKRIGAINGRLPHIWKTFIQDSVLRMELHPCYPIWQHSIFSDPAYLSFKRDMLQIEAQEHDPAHTLLQQCVPYAL
;
A
#
# COMPACT_ATOMS: atom_id res chain seq x y z
N MET A 1 9.27 28.16 -25.81
CA MET A 1 8.12 27.25 -25.69
C MET A 1 7.31 27.63 -24.47
N LYS A 2 6.00 27.87 -24.59
CA LYS A 2 5.11 28.12 -23.43
C LYS A 2 4.66 26.76 -22.87
N ILE A 3 5.09 26.43 -21.67
CA ILE A 3 4.66 25.22 -20.96
C ILE A 3 3.23 25.48 -20.46
N LYS A 4 2.27 24.64 -20.88
CA LYS A 4 0.89 24.71 -20.38
C LYS A 4 0.90 24.36 -18.88
N PRO A 5 0.10 25.07 -18.05
CA PRO A 5 -0.03 24.71 -16.65
C PRO A 5 -0.57 23.28 -16.51
N PRO A 6 -0.13 22.53 -15.50
CA PRO A 6 -0.60 21.17 -15.25
C PRO A 6 -2.12 21.20 -15.04
N ARG A 7 -2.83 20.31 -15.75
CA ARG A 7 -4.27 20.15 -15.62
C ARG A 7 -4.58 19.80 -14.17
N GLN A 8 -5.38 20.60 -13.47
CA GLN A 8 -5.87 20.19 -12.16
C GLN A 8 -6.74 18.94 -12.35
N ALA A 9 -6.35 17.83 -11.74
CA ALA A 9 -7.16 16.63 -11.73
C ALA A 9 -8.39 16.90 -10.86
N GLN A 10 -9.58 16.63 -11.41
CA GLN A 10 -10.83 16.76 -10.67
C GLN A 10 -10.86 15.68 -9.58
N GLU A 11 -10.86 16.10 -8.32
CA GLU A 11 -11.05 15.19 -7.21
C GLU A 11 -12.48 14.61 -7.25
N TRP A 12 -12.62 13.35 -6.83
CA TRP A 12 -13.94 12.71 -6.77
C TRP A 12 -14.83 13.43 -5.77
N SER A 13 -16.11 13.58 -6.11
CA SER A 13 -17.08 14.14 -5.19
C SER A 13 -17.29 13.21 -3.98
N TYR A 14 -17.62 13.80 -2.83
CA TYR A 14 -17.91 13.04 -1.61
C TYR A 14 -19.04 12.02 -1.80
N SER A 15 -20.08 12.37 -2.58
CA SER A 15 -21.19 11.45 -2.87
C SER A 15 -20.71 10.24 -3.67
N SER A 16 -19.92 10.46 -4.73
CA SER A 16 -19.33 9.38 -5.54
C SER A 16 -18.43 8.45 -4.71
N TYR A 17 -17.61 9.04 -3.82
CA TYR A 17 -16.75 8.27 -2.92
C TYR A 17 -17.57 7.46 -1.90
N ARG A 18 -18.61 8.06 -1.32
CA ARG A 18 -19.51 7.37 -0.37
C ARG A 18 -20.26 6.22 -1.03
N GLU A 19 -20.77 6.43 -2.24
CA GLU A 19 -21.54 5.44 -2.98
C GLU A 19 -20.67 4.23 -3.36
N SER A 20 -19.44 4.47 -3.85
CA SER A 20 -18.51 3.39 -4.20
C SER A 20 -18.13 2.53 -3.00
N ILE A 21 -17.89 3.14 -1.83
CA ILE A 21 -17.66 2.39 -0.57
C ILE A 21 -18.89 1.57 -0.19
N GLY A 22 -20.09 2.17 -0.29
CA GLY A 22 -21.35 1.47 0.02
C GLY A 22 -21.54 0.22 -0.85
N MET A 23 -21.26 0.32 -2.14
CA MET A 23 -21.34 -0.80 -3.09
C MET A 23 -20.31 -1.88 -2.80
N ALA A 24 -19.04 -1.49 -2.57
CA ALA A 24 -17.97 -2.43 -2.27
C ALA A 24 -18.23 -3.25 -1.00
N LEU A 25 -18.86 -2.66 0.02
CA LEU A 25 -19.23 -3.33 1.27
C LEU A 25 -20.50 -4.17 1.13
N SER A 26 -21.44 -3.76 0.28
CA SER A 26 -22.67 -4.52 0.05
C SER A 26 -22.42 -5.84 -0.70
N SER A 27 -21.41 -5.87 -1.58
CA SER A 27 -21.02 -7.08 -2.33
C SER A 27 -20.74 -8.30 -1.41
N PRO A 28 -19.92 -8.20 -0.35
CA PRO A 28 -19.77 -9.25 0.66
C PRO A 28 -20.85 -9.26 1.76
N GLY A 29 -21.94 -8.49 1.62
CA GLY A 29 -23.03 -8.45 2.62
C GLY A 29 -22.72 -7.63 3.89
N ILE A 30 -21.70 -6.79 3.87
CA ILE A 30 -21.30 -5.97 5.02
C ILE A 30 -22.21 -4.74 5.11
N ARG A 31 -22.92 -4.61 6.24
CA ARG A 31 -23.76 -3.43 6.51
C ARG A 31 -22.90 -2.24 6.94
N ALA A 32 -22.75 -1.28 6.03
CA ALA A 32 -22.06 -0.02 6.30
C ALA A 32 -23.02 1.04 6.86
N ASN A 33 -22.62 1.74 7.94
CA ASN A 33 -23.29 2.97 8.36
C ASN A 33 -22.43 4.20 7.99
N LYS A 34 -23.04 5.39 7.86
CA LYS A 34 -22.33 6.61 7.44
C LYS A 34 -21.13 6.97 8.35
N LYS A 35 -21.11 6.52 9.61
CA LYS A 35 -20.09 6.88 10.61
C LYS A 35 -18.88 5.93 10.63
N THR A 36 -18.99 4.67 10.19
CA THR A 36 -17.92 3.68 10.37
C THR A 36 -16.78 3.76 9.36
N HIS A 37 -17.01 4.31 8.15
CA HIS A 37 -15.99 4.28 7.08
C HIS A 37 -15.69 5.63 6.41
N ILE A 38 -16.50 6.67 6.65
CA ILE A 38 -16.33 7.99 6.03
C ILE A 38 -15.90 9.07 7.04
N ASN A 39 -16.26 8.88 8.30
CA ASN A 39 -15.82 9.77 9.38
C ASN A 39 -14.55 9.20 10.03
N CYS A 40 -13.72 10.07 10.62
CA CYS A 40 -12.51 9.65 11.31
C CYS A 40 -12.81 8.63 12.42
N GLY A 41 -12.23 7.44 12.27
CA GLY A 41 -12.39 6.35 13.22
C GLY A 41 -11.83 6.70 14.61
N PRO A 42 -12.27 6.00 15.67
CA PRO A 42 -11.78 6.24 17.04
C PRO A 42 -10.25 6.24 17.21
N PRO A 43 -9.45 5.40 16.53
CA PRO A 43 -7.98 5.45 16.63
C PRO A 43 -7.38 6.74 16.07
N ALA A 44 -7.97 7.31 15.03
CA ALA A 44 -7.56 8.61 14.48
C ALA A 44 -7.85 9.77 15.45
N ARG A 45 -8.80 9.60 16.39
CA ARG A 45 -9.04 10.58 17.46
C ARG A 45 -8.00 10.50 18.59
N MET A 46 -7.30 9.37 18.71
CA MET A 46 -6.18 9.21 19.65
C MET A 46 -4.86 9.76 19.08
N ALA A 47 -4.79 9.99 17.77
CA ALA A 47 -3.69 10.68 17.12
C ALA A 47 -3.75 12.19 17.43
N GLY A 48 -3.49 12.55 18.69
CA GLY A 48 -3.29 13.92 19.19
C GLY A 48 -4.45 14.90 18.90
N ASN A 49 -5.17 15.31 19.94
CA ASN A 49 -6.13 16.40 19.79
C ASN A 49 -5.43 17.64 19.23
N VAL A 50 -5.98 18.25 18.18
CA VAL A 50 -5.51 19.52 17.59
C VAL A 50 -5.28 20.58 18.67
N ASP A 51 -6.14 20.65 19.68
CA ASP A 51 -6.01 21.57 20.81
C ASP A 51 -4.81 21.25 21.71
N GLN A 52 -4.48 19.97 21.91
CA GLN A 52 -3.29 19.54 22.65
C GLN A 52 -2.02 19.87 21.85
N ILE A 53 -2.03 19.65 20.54
CA ILE A 53 -0.90 19.98 19.64
C ILE A 53 -0.67 21.49 19.60
N ARG A 54 -1.75 22.30 19.62
CA ARG A 54 -1.68 23.77 19.73
C ARG A 54 -1.12 24.23 21.07
N ARG A 55 -1.57 23.65 22.19
CA ARG A 55 -1.07 23.98 23.54
C ARG A 55 0.39 23.57 23.75
N GLN A 56 0.86 22.52 23.07
CA GLN A 56 2.28 22.12 23.08
C GLN A 56 3.21 23.06 22.28
N GLY A 57 2.69 24.13 21.65
CA GLY A 57 3.51 25.10 20.92
C GLY A 57 4.17 24.55 19.65
N ARG A 58 3.78 23.35 19.19
CA ARG A 58 4.40 22.66 18.05
C ARG A 58 3.91 23.17 16.69
N TRP A 59 2.95 24.09 16.68
CA TRP A 59 2.42 24.72 15.47
C TRP A 59 3.11 26.07 15.24
N ASN A 60 4.34 26.05 14.71
CA ASN A 60 4.95 27.25 14.14
C ASN A 60 4.68 27.29 12.62
N ASN A 61 4.38 28.49 12.13
CA ASN A 61 4.04 28.74 10.72
C ASN A 61 5.18 28.33 9.77
N THR A 62 6.41 28.26 10.30
CA THR A 62 7.62 27.80 9.62
C THR A 62 7.54 26.30 9.28
N THR A 63 7.14 25.41 10.18
CA THR A 63 7.07 23.95 9.92
C THR A 63 6.00 23.59 8.89
N ILE A 64 4.88 24.31 8.90
CA ILE A 64 3.79 24.10 7.94
C ILE A 64 4.17 24.63 6.56
N ASN A 65 4.79 25.81 6.47
CA ASN A 65 5.29 26.35 5.20
C ASN A 65 6.39 25.43 4.61
N ILE A 66 7.26 24.88 5.47
CA ILE A 66 8.25 23.86 5.10
C ILE A 66 7.60 22.57 4.55
N SER A 67 6.44 22.14 5.08
CA SER A 67 5.70 20.96 4.60
C SER A 67 4.93 21.21 3.28
N HIS A 68 4.60 22.46 2.98
CA HIS A 68 3.98 22.89 1.71
C HIS A 68 5.02 23.25 0.64
N GLN A 69 6.31 23.24 0.99
CA GLN A 69 7.39 23.45 0.02
C GLN A 69 7.43 22.26 -0.97
N PRO A 70 7.23 22.50 -2.28
CA PRO A 70 7.12 21.44 -3.28
C PRO A 70 8.37 20.55 -3.34
N SER A 71 9.56 21.12 -3.11
CA SER A 71 10.83 20.39 -3.10
C SER A 71 10.89 19.31 -2.01
N LYS A 72 10.41 19.59 -0.80
CA LYS A 72 10.40 18.62 0.31
C LYS A 72 9.31 17.55 0.14
N ARG A 73 8.17 17.91 -0.46
CA ARG A 73 7.14 16.92 -0.86
C ARG A 73 7.66 15.97 -1.93
N ILE A 74 8.35 16.48 -2.95
CA ILE A 74 8.95 15.66 -4.01
C ILE A 74 10.02 14.74 -3.42
N GLY A 75 10.89 15.23 -2.52
CA GLY A 75 11.86 14.39 -1.81
C GLY A 75 11.21 13.28 -0.97
N ALA A 76 10.15 13.60 -0.22
CA ALA A 76 9.41 12.61 0.58
C ALA A 76 8.67 11.58 -0.29
N ILE A 77 8.11 12.01 -1.42
CA ILE A 77 7.46 11.14 -2.41
C ILE A 77 8.50 10.22 -3.04
N ASN A 78 9.64 10.75 -3.50
CA ASN A 78 10.73 9.99 -4.09
C ASN A 78 11.34 8.97 -3.11
N GLY A 79 11.35 9.26 -1.80
CA GLY A 79 11.75 8.30 -0.78
C GLY A 79 10.72 7.18 -0.57
N ARG A 80 9.43 7.41 -0.81
CA ARG A 80 8.36 6.42 -0.60
C ARG A 80 8.06 5.56 -1.82
N LEU A 81 8.16 6.12 -3.03
CA LEU A 81 7.89 5.39 -4.27
C LEU A 81 8.66 4.06 -4.36
N PRO A 82 9.99 4.00 -4.13
CA PRO A 82 10.74 2.76 -4.24
C PRO A 82 10.19 1.63 -3.34
N HIS A 83 9.70 1.97 -2.15
CA HIS A 83 9.09 1.00 -1.24
C HIS A 83 7.74 0.50 -1.78
N ILE A 84 6.91 1.41 -2.28
CA ILE A 84 5.63 1.07 -2.90
C ILE A 84 5.85 0.16 -4.12
N TRP A 85 6.82 0.51 -4.97
CA TRP A 85 7.21 -0.31 -6.12
C TRP A 85 7.68 -1.69 -5.69
N LYS A 86 8.55 -1.78 -4.68
CA LYS A 86 9.04 -3.06 -4.18
C LYS A 86 7.89 -3.96 -3.69
N THR A 87 7.00 -3.44 -2.85
CA THR A 87 5.82 -4.19 -2.38
C THR A 87 4.92 -4.60 -3.53
N PHE A 88 4.66 -3.69 -4.48
CA PHE A 88 3.81 -4.00 -5.62
C PHE A 88 4.38 -5.12 -6.50
N ILE A 89 5.68 -5.09 -6.82
CA ILE A 89 6.33 -6.13 -7.63
C ILE A 89 6.39 -7.46 -6.88
N GLN A 90 6.67 -7.44 -5.58
CA GLN A 90 6.66 -8.64 -4.76
C GLN A 90 5.26 -9.27 -4.70
N ASP A 91 4.24 -8.49 -4.34
CA ASP A 91 2.86 -8.97 -4.20
C ASP A 91 2.23 -9.33 -5.55
N SER A 92 2.77 -8.84 -6.67
CA SER A 92 2.25 -9.14 -8.01
C SER A 92 2.36 -10.63 -8.36
N VAL A 93 3.36 -11.34 -7.83
CA VAL A 93 3.52 -12.79 -8.03
C VAL A 93 2.26 -13.53 -7.56
N LEU A 94 1.87 -13.33 -6.31
CA LEU A 94 0.66 -13.91 -5.72
C LEU A 94 -0.61 -13.37 -6.35
N ARG A 95 -0.67 -12.06 -6.60
CA ARG A 95 -1.89 -11.43 -7.13
C ARG A 95 -2.19 -11.86 -8.58
N MET A 96 -1.17 -12.21 -9.35
CA MET A 96 -1.33 -12.79 -10.69
C MET A 96 -1.90 -14.21 -10.66
N GLU A 97 -1.62 -15.00 -9.62
CA GLU A 97 -2.21 -16.34 -9.45
C GLU A 97 -3.66 -16.27 -9.00
N LEU A 98 -3.97 -15.39 -8.04
CA LEU A 98 -5.33 -15.21 -7.54
C LEU A 98 -6.25 -14.56 -8.58
N HIS A 99 -5.73 -13.65 -9.40
CA HIS A 99 -6.53 -12.85 -10.32
C HIS A 99 -5.82 -12.62 -11.67
N PRO A 100 -5.69 -13.66 -12.51
CA PRO A 100 -4.94 -13.59 -13.77
C PRO A 100 -5.56 -12.65 -14.82
N CYS A 101 -6.86 -12.33 -14.70
CA CYS A 101 -7.58 -11.52 -15.69
C CYS A 101 -7.44 -10.00 -15.52
N TYR A 102 -6.68 -9.49 -14.54
CA TYR A 102 -6.54 -8.05 -14.39
C TYR A 102 -5.73 -7.42 -15.54
N PRO A 103 -6.19 -6.29 -16.11
CA PRO A 103 -5.49 -5.62 -17.21
C PRO A 103 -4.06 -5.18 -16.88
N ILE A 104 -3.75 -4.92 -15.60
CA ILE A 104 -2.42 -4.48 -15.17
C ILE A 104 -1.33 -5.51 -15.50
N TRP A 105 -1.68 -6.80 -15.56
CA TRP A 105 -0.75 -7.90 -15.88
C TRP A 105 -0.36 -7.98 -17.35
N GLN A 106 -1.07 -7.26 -18.24
CA GLN A 106 -0.71 -7.18 -19.65
C GLN A 106 0.49 -6.27 -19.91
N HIS A 107 0.96 -5.55 -18.88
CA HIS A 107 2.12 -4.68 -19.00
C HIS A 107 3.40 -5.50 -19.25
N SER A 108 4.24 -5.04 -20.18
CA SER A 108 5.44 -5.77 -20.64
C SER A 108 6.43 -6.13 -19.52
N ILE A 109 6.47 -5.34 -18.44
CA ILE A 109 7.28 -5.62 -17.25
C ILE A 109 7.02 -7.01 -16.65
N PHE A 110 5.79 -7.53 -16.77
CA PHE A 110 5.40 -8.83 -16.23
C PHE A 110 5.71 -9.99 -17.17
N SER A 111 6.07 -9.69 -18.42
CA SER A 111 6.54 -10.64 -19.42
C SER A 111 8.06 -10.62 -19.57
N ASP A 112 8.74 -9.72 -18.87
CA ASP A 112 10.20 -9.58 -18.94
C ASP A 112 10.89 -10.82 -18.35
N PRO A 113 11.93 -11.38 -19.00
CA PRO A 113 12.63 -12.56 -18.51
C PRO A 113 13.16 -12.42 -17.07
N ALA A 114 13.61 -11.23 -16.66
CA ALA A 114 14.10 -10.99 -15.31
C ALA A 114 12.96 -11.08 -14.29
N TYR A 115 11.79 -10.53 -14.61
CA TYR A 115 10.60 -10.68 -13.77
C TYR A 115 10.13 -12.14 -13.71
N LEU A 116 10.13 -12.86 -14.84
CA LEU A 116 9.74 -14.27 -14.87
C LEU A 116 10.68 -15.16 -14.05
N SER A 117 11.98 -14.86 -14.05
CA SER A 117 12.95 -15.52 -13.16
C SER A 117 12.61 -15.25 -11.69
N PHE A 118 12.46 -13.97 -11.33
CA PHE A 118 12.08 -13.55 -9.99
C PHE A 118 10.78 -14.22 -9.51
N LYS A 119 9.75 -14.28 -10.37
CA LYS A 119 8.48 -14.92 -10.08
C LYS A 119 8.66 -16.39 -9.71
N ARG A 120 9.49 -17.11 -10.45
CA ARG A 120 9.79 -18.53 -10.19
C ARG A 120 10.47 -18.71 -8.84
N ASP A 121 11.46 -17.89 -8.53
CA ASP A 121 12.22 -17.96 -7.28
C ASP A 121 11.31 -17.67 -6.07
N MET A 122 10.42 -16.68 -6.18
CA MET A 122 9.43 -16.37 -5.15
C MET A 122 8.47 -17.54 -4.87
N LEU A 123 7.92 -18.16 -5.92
CA LEU A 123 7.01 -19.29 -5.77
C LEU A 123 7.70 -20.53 -5.19
N GLN A 124 9.00 -20.71 -5.43
CA GLN A 124 9.77 -21.78 -4.80
C GLN A 124 9.89 -21.57 -3.28
N ILE A 125 10.10 -20.34 -2.83
CA ILE A 125 10.17 -20.03 -1.38
C ILE A 125 8.83 -20.30 -0.70
N GLU A 126 7.72 -19.96 -1.34
CA GLU A 126 6.37 -20.23 -0.81
C GLU A 126 6.05 -21.73 -0.79
N ALA A 127 6.37 -22.46 -1.86
CA ALA A 127 6.15 -23.90 -1.92
C ALA A 127 7.02 -24.69 -0.92
N GLN A 128 8.13 -24.09 -0.48
CA GLN A 128 9.03 -24.61 0.55
C GLN A 128 8.65 -24.14 1.95
N GLU A 129 7.37 -23.78 2.19
CA GLU A 129 6.85 -23.59 3.56
C GLU A 129 6.99 -24.90 4.32
N HIS A 130 8.16 -25.05 4.93
CA HIS A 130 8.55 -26.19 5.70
C HIS A 130 7.78 -26.12 6.99
N ASP A 131 7.07 -27.19 7.33
CA ASP A 131 6.52 -27.36 8.67
C ASP A 131 7.66 -27.04 9.67
N PRO A 132 7.50 -26.03 10.55
CA PRO A 132 8.54 -25.65 11.50
C PRO A 132 8.96 -26.84 12.38
N ALA A 133 8.10 -27.85 12.55
CA ALA A 133 8.48 -29.10 13.22
C ALA A 133 9.49 -29.94 12.42
N HIS A 134 9.37 -29.98 11.09
CA HIS A 134 10.25 -30.78 10.23
C HIS A 134 11.67 -30.17 10.17
N THR A 135 11.83 -28.84 10.28
CA THR A 135 13.16 -28.18 10.27
C THR A 135 13.92 -28.44 11.57
N LEU A 136 13.22 -28.44 12.70
CA LEU A 136 13.82 -28.68 14.01
C LEU A 136 14.28 -30.14 14.18
N LEU A 137 13.52 -31.10 13.63
CA LEU A 137 13.90 -32.52 13.70
C LEU A 137 15.18 -32.81 12.90
N GLN A 138 15.36 -32.21 11.71
CA GLN A 138 16.57 -32.40 10.91
C GLN A 138 17.83 -31.82 11.56
N GLN A 139 17.68 -30.79 12.41
CA GLN A 139 18.80 -30.20 13.16
C GLN A 139 19.18 -31.00 14.42
N CYS A 140 18.23 -31.74 15.00
CA CYS A 140 18.43 -32.51 16.23
C CYS A 140 18.86 -33.97 16.01
N VAL A 141 18.73 -34.50 14.78
CA VAL A 141 19.16 -35.87 14.48
C VAL A 141 20.59 -35.84 13.93
N PRO A 142 21.62 -36.28 14.69
CA PRO A 142 22.92 -36.51 14.11
C PRO A 142 22.79 -37.61 13.07
N TYR A 143 23.23 -37.35 11.83
CA TYR A 143 23.39 -38.37 10.80
C TYR A 143 24.38 -39.42 11.32
N ALA A 144 23.86 -40.51 11.88
CA ALA A 144 24.65 -41.66 12.25
C ALA A 144 24.92 -42.48 10.98
N LEU A 145 26.18 -42.46 10.53
CA LEU A 145 26.77 -43.55 9.75
C LEU A 145 27.10 -44.71 10.70
#